data_AF-I3ZSM2-F1
#
_entry.id   AF-I3ZSM2-F1
#
_cell.length_a   1.000
_cell.length_b   1.000
_cell.length_c   1.000
_cell.angle_alpha   90.00
_cell.angle_beta   90.00
_cell.angle_gamma   90.00
#
_symmetry.space_group_name_H-M   'P 1'
#
loop_
_entity.id
_entity.type
_entity.pdbx_description
1 polymer ?
#
loop_
_entity_poly.entity_id
_entity_poly.type
_entity_poly.pdbx_seq_one_letter_code
_entity_poly.pdbx_strand_id
1 'polypeptide(L)'
;MGFATSHEGDDILYVVPGKAYVERAGTLVTVNVTVKFRHAQPCPYSDWKITVENPKNVEVVNETKTELKDAYTAFKQYTVKVLGNGSLDVVFHYGSGCPYGTEERVTVEFYVGTPNDTALNQSTPSPEEVLNTTSINVTGPIKEVDLALRAVVVENYTIEIRGRWTGPNNESLTWRDMLALLKPGERITILASEEDGSLKADVIVINGKTYRKG
;
A
#
# COMPACT_ATOMS: atom_id res chain seq x y z
N MET A 1 1.72 3.11 -15.18
CA MET A 1 2.03 1.82 -14.54
C MET A 1 1.51 1.89 -13.12
N GLY A 2 0.71 0.89 -12.69
CA GLY A 2 0.14 0.85 -11.34
C GLY A 2 1.07 0.18 -10.32
N PHE A 3 0.72 0.25 -9.05
CA PHE A 3 1.29 -0.54 -7.96
C PHE A 3 0.33 -1.69 -7.60
N ALA A 4 0.81 -2.67 -6.85
CA ALA A 4 -0.04 -3.73 -6.30
C ALA A 4 0.31 -4.02 -4.84
N THR A 5 -0.72 -4.32 -4.05
CA THR A 5 -0.64 -4.43 -2.59
C THR A 5 -1.31 -5.68 -2.05
N SER A 6 -0.80 -6.20 -0.93
CA SER A 6 -1.43 -7.26 -0.13
C SER A 6 -1.38 -6.88 1.35
N HIS A 7 -2.47 -7.20 2.06
CA HIS A 7 -2.63 -6.99 3.50
C HIS A 7 -3.59 -8.05 4.09
N GLU A 8 -3.28 -9.33 3.87
CA GLU A 8 -4.05 -10.46 4.41
C GLU A 8 -3.79 -10.68 5.90
N GLY A 9 -2.56 -10.43 6.35
CA GLY A 9 -2.15 -10.38 7.75
C GLY A 9 -2.07 -8.94 8.26
N ASP A 10 -1.10 -8.68 9.15
CA ASP A 10 -0.92 -7.36 9.77
C ASP A 10 0.02 -6.43 9.02
N ASP A 11 0.99 -6.98 8.29
CA ASP A 11 2.00 -6.23 7.53
C ASP A 11 1.51 -5.98 6.10
N ILE A 12 2.01 -4.92 5.47
CA ILE A 12 1.59 -4.54 4.11
C ILE A 12 2.73 -4.83 3.14
N LEU A 13 2.46 -5.63 2.12
CA LEU A 13 3.34 -5.82 0.97
C LEU A 13 2.94 -4.85 -0.15
N TYR A 14 3.90 -4.11 -0.67
CA TYR A 14 3.74 -3.14 -1.74
C TYR A 14 4.75 -3.39 -2.86
N VAL A 15 4.28 -3.51 -4.11
CA VAL A 15 5.10 -3.86 -5.27
C VAL A 15 4.90 -2.88 -6.42
N VAL A 16 6.01 -2.39 -6.98
CA VAL A 16 6.02 -1.47 -8.13
C VAL A 16 6.99 -1.97 -9.21
N PRO A 17 6.55 -2.10 -10.46
CA PRO A 17 5.17 -1.97 -10.90
C PRO A 17 4.33 -3.18 -10.45
N GLY A 18 3.04 -2.99 -10.23
CA GLY A 18 2.06 -4.08 -10.20
C GLY A 18 1.71 -4.58 -11.61
N LYS A 19 1.91 -3.74 -12.63
CA LYS A 19 1.77 -4.09 -14.03
C LYS A 19 2.72 -3.30 -14.93
N ALA A 20 3.41 -3.99 -15.83
CA ALA A 20 4.38 -3.41 -16.76
C ALA A 20 4.07 -3.75 -18.23
N TYR A 21 4.22 -2.76 -19.10
CA TYR A 21 4.22 -2.95 -20.55
C TYR A 21 5.63 -2.73 -21.08
N VAL A 22 6.09 -3.62 -21.95
CA VAL A 22 7.38 -3.52 -22.63
C VAL A 22 7.19 -3.61 -24.13
N GLU A 23 7.97 -2.88 -24.90
CA GLU A 23 7.82 -2.86 -26.37
C GLU A 23 8.14 -4.22 -27.02
N ARG A 24 9.08 -4.97 -26.42
CA ARG A 24 9.57 -6.24 -26.94
C ARG A 24 9.91 -7.24 -25.84
N ALA A 25 9.78 -8.53 -26.15
CA ALA A 25 10.35 -9.60 -25.34
C ALA A 25 11.88 -9.45 -25.20
N GLY A 26 12.42 -9.94 -24.10
CA GLY A 26 13.80 -9.75 -23.66
C GLY A 26 14.07 -8.45 -22.88
N THR A 27 13.08 -7.58 -22.71
CA THR A 27 13.23 -6.31 -21.98
C THR A 27 13.34 -6.54 -20.47
N LEU A 28 14.25 -5.83 -19.82
CA LEU A 28 14.43 -5.85 -18.37
C LEU A 28 13.52 -4.82 -17.70
N VAL A 29 12.84 -5.25 -16.65
CA VAL A 29 11.97 -4.43 -15.81
C VAL A 29 12.46 -4.55 -14.37
N THR A 30 12.56 -3.42 -13.68
CA THR A 30 12.85 -3.39 -12.24
C THR A 30 11.55 -3.48 -11.46
N VAL A 31 11.45 -4.45 -10.56
CA VAL A 31 10.35 -4.63 -9.61
C VAL A 31 10.85 -4.29 -8.22
N ASN A 32 10.37 -3.18 -7.69
CA ASN A 32 10.62 -2.70 -6.34
C ASN A 32 9.59 -3.31 -5.38
N VAL A 33 10.07 -3.87 -4.28
CA VAL A 33 9.26 -4.51 -3.25
C VAL A 33 9.51 -3.81 -1.93
N THR A 34 8.44 -3.38 -1.30
CA THR A 34 8.45 -2.76 0.02
C THR A 34 7.53 -3.55 0.95
N VAL A 35 8.00 -3.86 2.14
CA VAL A 35 7.15 -4.41 3.21
C VAL A 35 7.10 -3.37 4.32
N LYS A 36 5.89 -2.97 4.71
CA LYS A 36 5.66 -2.15 5.89
C LYS A 36 5.22 -3.04 7.03
N PHE A 37 6.05 -3.10 8.06
CA PHE A 37 5.76 -3.85 9.26
C PHE A 37 4.82 -3.05 10.17
N ARG A 38 3.83 -3.72 10.77
CA ARG A 38 3.01 -3.16 11.84
C ARG A 38 3.83 -2.89 13.10
N HIS A 39 4.89 -3.66 13.31
CA HIS A 39 5.73 -3.62 14.51
C HIS A 39 7.19 -3.36 14.16
N ALA A 40 7.91 -2.72 15.08
CA ALA A 40 9.33 -2.43 14.89
C ALA A 40 10.18 -3.71 14.82
N GLN A 41 11.12 -3.74 13.87
CA GLN A 41 12.17 -4.74 13.74
C GLN A 41 13.38 -4.36 14.63
N PRO A 42 14.11 -5.36 15.17
CA PRO A 42 13.94 -6.79 14.95
C PRO A 42 12.78 -7.38 15.76
N CYS A 43 11.92 -8.19 15.12
CA CYS A 43 10.90 -8.95 15.82
C CYS A 43 11.44 -10.33 16.28
N PRO A 44 10.80 -10.98 17.26
CA PRO A 44 11.18 -12.35 17.68
C PRO A 44 11.11 -13.40 16.55
N TYR A 45 10.34 -13.12 15.50
CA TYR A 45 10.15 -13.97 14.32
C TYR A 45 11.02 -13.48 13.15
N SER A 46 12.33 -13.42 13.38
CA SER A 46 13.29 -12.71 12.50
C SER A 46 13.64 -13.44 11.21
N ASP A 47 13.13 -14.64 10.99
CA ASP A 47 13.37 -15.47 9.80
C ASP A 47 12.38 -15.19 8.64
N TRP A 48 11.62 -14.09 8.74
CA TRP A 48 10.80 -13.57 7.64
C TRP A 48 11.64 -13.29 6.39
N LYS A 49 11.02 -13.35 5.21
CA LYS A 49 11.74 -13.16 3.94
C LYS A 49 10.83 -12.69 2.80
N ILE A 50 11.44 -12.07 1.80
CA ILE A 50 10.79 -11.69 0.55
C ILE A 50 11.30 -12.60 -0.57
N THR A 51 10.39 -13.28 -1.25
CA THR A 51 10.66 -14.19 -2.36
C THR A 51 9.82 -13.84 -3.58
N VAL A 52 10.19 -14.44 -4.71
CA VAL A 52 9.44 -14.41 -5.96
C VAL A 52 9.12 -15.83 -6.38
N GLU A 53 7.90 -16.05 -6.84
CA GLU A 53 7.33 -17.38 -7.10
C GLU A 53 6.54 -17.39 -8.41
N ASN A 54 6.28 -18.59 -8.92
CA ASN A 54 5.42 -18.83 -10.09
C ASN A 54 5.72 -17.96 -11.33
N PRO A 55 6.98 -17.79 -11.77
CA PRO A 55 7.28 -17.01 -12.97
C PRO A 55 6.62 -17.65 -14.19
N LYS A 56 5.85 -16.85 -14.94
CA LYS A 56 5.25 -17.22 -16.22
C LYS A 56 5.72 -16.26 -17.29
N ASN A 57 6.41 -16.77 -18.32
CA ASN A 57 6.97 -15.96 -19.42
C ASN A 57 7.84 -14.79 -18.94
N VAL A 58 8.50 -14.95 -17.80
CA VAL A 58 9.44 -14.01 -17.22
C VAL A 58 10.59 -14.78 -16.57
N GLU A 59 11.73 -14.11 -16.42
CA GLU A 59 12.92 -14.67 -15.79
C GLU A 59 13.48 -13.64 -14.80
N VAL A 60 13.72 -14.03 -13.55
CA VAL A 60 14.37 -13.16 -12.57
C VAL A 60 15.88 -13.27 -12.79
N VAL A 61 16.50 -12.18 -13.27
CA VAL A 61 17.93 -12.18 -13.64
C VAL A 61 18.83 -11.65 -12.54
N ASN A 62 18.29 -10.86 -11.61
CA ASN A 62 19.03 -10.32 -10.48
C ASN A 62 18.09 -9.98 -9.32
N GLU A 63 18.62 -9.96 -8.10
CA GLU A 63 17.95 -9.42 -6.92
C GLU A 63 18.92 -8.67 -6.02
N THR A 64 18.44 -7.66 -5.30
CA THR A 64 19.21 -7.02 -4.23
C THR A 64 19.06 -7.79 -2.93
N LYS A 65 19.97 -7.58 -1.97
CA LYS A 65 19.70 -7.98 -0.59
C LYS A 65 18.48 -7.22 -0.06
N THR A 66 17.76 -7.83 0.87
CA THR A 66 16.73 -7.13 1.64
C THR A 66 17.40 -6.15 2.59
N GLU A 67 16.96 -4.91 2.57
CA GLU A 67 17.45 -3.84 3.45
C GLU A 67 16.30 -3.33 4.32
N LEU A 68 16.55 -3.18 5.62
CA LEU A 68 15.69 -2.39 6.48
C LEU A 68 16.05 -0.91 6.29
N LYS A 69 15.12 -0.12 5.75
CA LYS A 69 15.30 1.33 5.61
C LYS A 69 15.13 2.04 6.96
N ASP A 70 14.24 1.50 7.78
CA ASP A 70 14.01 1.87 9.18
C ASP A 70 13.45 0.65 9.93
N ALA A 71 13.04 0.83 11.18
CA ALA A 71 12.49 -0.25 12.00
C ALA A 71 11.16 -0.82 11.48
N TYR A 72 10.45 -0.11 10.59
CA TYR A 72 9.11 -0.48 10.12
C TYR A 72 9.05 -0.74 8.61
N THR A 73 10.17 -0.61 7.89
CA THR A 73 10.18 -0.69 6.43
C THR A 73 11.33 -1.55 5.92
N ALA A 74 10.99 -2.64 5.24
CA ALA A 74 11.94 -3.41 4.44
C ALA A 74 11.80 -3.11 2.95
N PHE A 75 12.92 -3.16 2.23
CA PHE A 75 13.01 -2.90 0.80
C PHE A 75 13.87 -3.93 0.09
N LYS A 76 13.44 -4.36 -1.08
CA LYS A 76 14.17 -5.27 -1.98
C LYS A 76 13.83 -4.96 -3.43
N GLN A 77 14.76 -5.18 -4.36
CA GLN A 77 14.49 -5.07 -5.79
C GLN A 77 14.79 -6.37 -6.52
N TYR A 78 14.02 -6.61 -7.56
CA TYR A 78 14.24 -7.68 -8.54
C TYR A 78 14.41 -7.07 -9.93
N THR A 79 15.38 -7.56 -10.70
CA THR A 79 15.44 -7.32 -12.14
C THR A 79 14.81 -8.51 -12.84
N VAL A 80 13.75 -8.25 -13.60
CA VAL A 80 12.95 -9.28 -14.27
C VAL A 80 13.05 -9.08 -15.79
N LYS A 81 13.42 -10.12 -16.51
CA LYS A 81 13.42 -10.16 -17.97
C LYS A 81 12.08 -10.69 -18.47
N VAL A 82 11.36 -9.87 -19.24
CA VAL A 82 10.05 -10.23 -19.79
C VAL A 82 10.24 -11.02 -21.08
N LEU A 83 9.80 -12.28 -21.14
CA LEU A 83 9.93 -13.15 -22.32
C LEU A 83 8.66 -13.17 -23.19
N GLY A 84 7.53 -12.75 -22.62
CA GLY A 84 6.22 -12.68 -23.27
C GLY A 84 5.17 -12.11 -22.30
N ASN A 85 3.89 -12.16 -22.68
CA ASN A 85 2.81 -11.83 -21.74
C ASN A 85 2.82 -12.83 -20.59
N GLY A 86 2.91 -12.34 -19.35
CA GLY A 86 3.36 -13.15 -18.24
C GLY A 86 3.06 -12.56 -16.88
N SER A 87 3.50 -13.25 -15.85
CA SER A 87 3.29 -12.85 -14.46
C SER A 87 4.41 -13.34 -13.55
N LEU A 88 4.53 -12.71 -12.38
CA LEU A 88 5.41 -13.12 -11.29
C LEU A 88 4.69 -12.86 -9.97
N ASP A 89 4.69 -13.83 -9.05
CA ASP A 89 4.21 -13.58 -7.70
C ASP A 89 5.37 -13.04 -6.85
N VAL A 90 5.15 -11.94 -6.15
CA VAL A 90 6.01 -11.45 -5.09
C VAL A 90 5.36 -11.82 -3.77
N VAL A 91 6.14 -12.43 -2.88
CA VAL A 91 5.62 -12.97 -1.62
C VAL A 91 6.49 -12.48 -0.47
N PHE A 92 5.85 -11.90 0.54
CA PHE A 92 6.45 -11.70 1.85
C PHE A 92 5.99 -12.83 2.77
N HIS A 93 6.94 -13.60 3.26
CA HIS A 93 6.71 -14.69 4.21
C HIS A 93 6.97 -14.17 5.61
N TYR A 94 5.97 -14.29 6.50
CA TYR A 94 6.16 -14.00 7.91
C TYR A 94 7.13 -15.01 8.54
N GLY A 95 7.79 -14.61 9.63
CA GLY A 95 8.71 -15.50 10.34
C GLY A 95 8.00 -16.70 10.98
N SER A 96 8.73 -17.78 11.21
CA SER A 96 8.19 -19.05 11.69
C SER A 96 7.48 -18.89 13.04
N GLY A 97 6.18 -19.20 13.07
CA GLY A 97 5.36 -19.08 14.28
C GLY A 97 4.83 -17.68 14.58
N CYS A 98 4.98 -16.73 13.65
CA CYS A 98 4.35 -15.42 13.75
C CYS A 98 2.82 -15.55 13.84
N PRO A 99 2.15 -14.95 14.84
CA PRO A 99 0.71 -15.04 15.00
C PRO A 99 -0.07 -14.10 14.06
N TYR A 100 0.63 -13.19 13.38
CA TYR A 100 0.03 -12.09 12.62
C TYR A 100 -0.24 -12.42 11.14
N GLY A 101 0.23 -13.57 10.65
CA GLY A 101 0.05 -13.96 9.27
C GLY A 101 1.01 -15.07 8.85
N THR A 102 0.76 -15.64 7.67
CA THR A 102 1.64 -16.64 7.04
C THR A 102 2.38 -16.05 5.86
N GLU A 103 1.68 -15.36 4.97
CA GLU A 103 2.27 -14.65 3.83
C GLU A 103 1.42 -13.44 3.42
N GLU A 104 2.06 -12.48 2.76
CA GLU A 104 1.43 -11.48 1.89
C GLU A 104 1.83 -11.79 0.45
N ARG A 105 0.89 -11.75 -0.49
CA ARG A 105 1.14 -12.15 -1.88
C ARG A 105 0.56 -11.17 -2.88
N VAL A 106 1.38 -10.79 -3.85
CA VAL A 106 0.99 -9.91 -4.95
C VAL A 106 1.43 -10.50 -6.27
N THR A 107 0.54 -10.54 -7.26
CA THR A 107 0.90 -10.92 -8.63
C THR A 107 1.22 -9.67 -9.46
N VAL A 108 2.42 -9.62 -10.02
CA VAL A 108 2.85 -8.60 -11.00
C VAL A 108 2.60 -9.11 -12.40
N GLU A 109 1.91 -8.33 -13.22
CA GLU A 109 1.62 -8.69 -14.61
C GLU A 109 2.54 -7.98 -15.62
N PHE A 110 2.96 -8.70 -16.67
CA PHE A 110 3.82 -8.19 -17.72
C PHE A 110 3.19 -8.39 -19.10
N TYR A 111 3.32 -7.38 -19.96
CA TYR A 111 2.72 -7.36 -21.28
C TYR A 111 3.74 -6.91 -22.32
N VAL A 112 3.79 -7.59 -23.46
CA VAL A 112 4.59 -7.20 -24.63
C VAL A 112 3.70 -6.49 -25.65
N GLY A 113 4.14 -5.32 -26.10
CA GLY A 113 3.45 -4.46 -27.06
C GLY A 113 3.02 -3.13 -26.46
N THR A 114 2.41 -2.28 -27.29
CA THR A 114 1.89 -0.98 -26.85
C THR A 114 0.60 -1.16 -26.05
N PRO A 115 0.44 -0.45 -24.91
CA PRO A 115 -0.85 -0.37 -24.24
C PRO A 115 -1.87 0.27 -25.20
N ASN A 116 -3.07 -0.29 -25.34
CA ASN A 116 -4.17 0.46 -25.95
C ASN A 116 -4.35 1.78 -25.17
N ASP A 117 -4.61 2.88 -25.88
CA ASP A 117 -4.59 4.29 -25.39
C ASP A 117 -5.38 4.58 -24.10
N THR A 118 -6.17 3.64 -23.61
CA THR A 118 -6.85 3.70 -22.31
C THR A 118 -5.93 3.48 -21.09
N ALA A 119 -4.67 3.02 -21.26
CA ALA A 119 -3.80 2.61 -20.16
C ALA A 119 -2.55 3.50 -19.92
N LEU A 120 -2.38 4.61 -20.66
CA LEU A 120 -1.13 5.38 -20.70
C LEU A 120 -1.06 6.62 -19.76
N ASN A 121 -2.10 6.94 -19.00
CA ASN A 121 -2.08 8.09 -18.08
C ASN A 121 -1.62 7.77 -16.64
N GLN A 122 -0.61 6.94 -16.48
CA GLN A 122 0.04 6.77 -15.18
C GLN A 122 1.55 6.92 -15.33
N SER A 123 2.01 8.14 -15.05
CA SER A 123 3.41 8.52 -14.87
C SER A 123 4.12 7.50 -13.98
N THR A 124 5.30 7.06 -14.40
CA THR A 124 6.19 6.20 -13.63
C THR A 124 6.65 6.95 -12.37
N PRO A 125 6.33 6.52 -11.15
CA PRO A 125 6.87 7.18 -9.97
C PRO A 125 8.38 6.88 -9.84
N SER A 126 9.16 7.91 -9.55
CA SER A 126 10.58 7.81 -9.19
C SER A 126 10.76 6.88 -7.98
N PRO A 127 11.90 6.18 -7.81
CA PRO A 127 12.20 5.43 -6.58
C PRO A 127 12.04 6.26 -5.29
N GLU A 128 12.18 7.59 -5.37
CA GLU A 128 11.90 8.52 -4.27
C GLU A 128 10.39 8.74 -4.02
N GLU A 129 9.55 8.59 -5.03
CA GLU A 129 8.09 8.66 -4.93
C GLU A 129 7.48 7.32 -4.44
N VAL A 130 8.20 6.21 -4.57
CA VAL A 130 7.81 4.86 -4.10
C VAL A 130 8.01 4.68 -2.58
N LEU A 131 8.84 5.53 -1.94
CA LEU A 131 9.01 5.58 -0.47
C LEU A 131 7.87 6.30 0.25
N ASN A 132 7.04 7.04 -0.48
CA ASN A 132 5.80 7.59 0.02
C ASN A 132 4.64 6.76 -0.54
N THR A 133 4.05 5.87 0.27
CA THR A 133 2.56 5.80 0.24
C THR A 133 2.12 7.25 0.27
N THR A 134 1.28 7.69 -0.67
CA THR A 134 0.84 9.10 -0.73
C THR A 134 -0.09 9.34 0.45
N SER A 135 0.52 9.39 1.64
CA SER A 135 -0.10 9.70 2.90
C SER A 135 -0.26 11.21 2.86
N ILE A 136 -1.40 11.65 2.36
CA ILE A 136 -1.71 13.06 2.31
C ILE A 136 -2.13 13.50 3.70
N ASN A 137 -1.62 14.66 4.10
CA ASN A 137 -2.06 15.33 5.30
C ASN A 137 -3.07 16.41 4.89
N VAL A 138 -4.35 16.12 5.07
CA VAL A 138 -5.45 17.04 4.73
C VAL A 138 -5.89 17.76 5.98
N THR A 139 -5.74 19.08 6.02
CA THR A 139 -6.22 19.91 7.11
C THR A 139 -7.19 20.94 6.58
N GLY A 140 -8.42 20.95 7.10
CA GLY A 140 -9.46 21.84 6.60
C GLY A 140 -10.80 21.63 7.29
N PRO A 141 -11.81 22.47 6.97
CA PRO A 141 -13.18 22.25 7.38
C PRO A 141 -13.77 21.04 6.66
N ILE A 142 -14.54 20.24 7.38
CA ILE A 142 -15.37 19.19 6.79
C ILE A 142 -16.46 19.86 5.95
N LYS A 143 -16.52 19.55 4.66
CA LYS A 143 -17.60 20.01 3.78
C LYS A 143 -18.82 19.11 3.88
N GLU A 144 -18.60 17.79 3.93
CA GLU A 144 -19.66 16.80 3.91
C GLU A 144 -19.22 15.50 4.60
N VAL A 145 -20.19 14.78 5.15
CA VAL A 145 -20.03 13.42 5.70
C VAL A 145 -21.03 12.52 4.98
N ASP A 146 -20.53 11.56 4.21
CA ASP A 146 -21.35 10.63 3.43
C ASP A 146 -21.37 9.26 4.13
N LEU A 147 -22.52 8.92 4.72
CA LEU A 147 -22.72 7.65 5.42
C LEU A 147 -22.87 6.44 4.47
N ALA A 148 -23.30 6.66 3.22
CA ALA A 148 -23.50 5.61 2.25
C ALA A 148 -22.15 5.18 1.65
N LEU A 149 -21.33 6.14 1.23
CA LEU A 149 -19.95 5.91 0.79
C LEU A 149 -19.01 5.61 1.96
N ARG A 150 -19.45 5.88 3.19
CA ARG A 150 -18.65 5.86 4.43
C ARG A 150 -17.37 6.66 4.26
N ALA A 151 -17.54 7.92 3.89
CA ALA A 151 -16.47 8.84 3.57
C ALA A 151 -16.75 10.23 4.16
N VAL A 152 -15.69 11.02 4.27
CA VAL A 152 -15.75 12.43 4.65
C VAL A 152 -15.10 13.25 3.55
N VAL A 153 -15.68 14.40 3.23
CA VAL A 153 -15.12 15.36 2.29
C VAL A 153 -14.47 16.50 3.07
N VAL A 154 -13.15 16.64 2.94
CA VAL A 154 -12.38 17.74 3.55
C VAL A 154 -11.69 18.49 2.41
N GLU A 155 -11.97 19.78 2.29
CA GLU A 155 -11.55 20.59 1.14
C GLU A 155 -12.00 19.96 -0.20
N ASN A 156 -11.07 19.45 -1.01
CA ASN A 156 -11.37 18.81 -2.30
C ASN A 156 -11.09 17.30 -2.28
N TYR A 157 -10.87 16.73 -1.10
CA TYR A 157 -10.54 15.31 -0.92
C TYR A 157 -11.74 14.55 -0.35
N THR A 158 -12.12 13.48 -1.04
CA THR A 158 -13.04 12.47 -0.50
C THR A 158 -12.20 11.37 0.14
N ILE A 159 -12.37 11.18 1.44
CA ILE A 159 -11.55 10.27 2.24
C ILE A 159 -12.44 9.23 2.90
N GLU A 160 -12.20 7.96 2.62
CA GLU A 160 -12.94 6.84 3.16
C GLU A 160 -12.58 6.57 4.62
N ILE A 161 -13.61 6.33 5.43
CA ILE A 161 -13.47 5.88 6.82
C ILE A 161 -13.87 4.41 6.86
N ARG A 162 -12.87 3.55 7.08
CA ARG A 162 -13.02 2.08 7.05
C ARG A 162 -12.53 1.46 8.35
N GLY A 163 -12.94 0.22 8.59
CA GLY A 163 -12.40 -0.60 9.68
C GLY A 163 -12.80 -0.18 11.10
N ARG A 164 -11.98 -0.61 12.06
CA ARG A 164 -12.06 -0.24 13.47
C ARG A 164 -11.09 0.89 13.76
N TRP A 165 -11.41 1.65 14.79
CA TRP A 165 -10.64 2.82 15.19
C TRP A 165 -10.39 2.80 16.68
N THR A 166 -9.23 3.30 17.09
CA THR A 166 -8.85 3.46 18.48
C THR A 166 -8.87 4.95 18.82
N GLY A 167 -9.70 5.31 19.80
CA GLY A 167 -9.81 6.68 20.29
C GLY A 167 -8.73 7.05 21.33
N PRO A 168 -8.73 8.31 21.79
CA PRO A 168 -7.70 8.85 22.68
C PRO A 168 -7.64 8.17 24.06
N ASN A 169 -8.69 7.47 24.49
CA ASN A 169 -8.74 6.73 25.76
C ASN A 169 -8.69 5.21 25.52
N ASN A 170 -8.14 4.76 24.39
CA ASN A 170 -8.11 3.37 23.94
C ASN A 170 -9.50 2.73 23.75
N GLU A 171 -10.54 3.54 23.57
CA GLU A 171 -11.86 3.05 23.18
C GLU A 171 -11.85 2.54 21.74
N SER A 172 -12.51 1.40 21.50
CA SER A 172 -12.68 0.86 20.14
C SER A 172 -13.97 1.41 19.53
N LEU A 173 -13.84 2.05 18.38
CA LEU A 173 -14.90 2.68 17.61
C LEU A 173 -15.10 1.94 16.30
N THR A 174 -16.35 1.80 15.84
CA THR A 174 -16.62 1.38 14.46
C THR A 174 -16.38 2.55 13.50
N TRP A 175 -16.23 2.26 12.20
CA TRP A 175 -16.26 3.31 11.17
C TRP A 175 -17.49 4.23 11.28
N ARG A 176 -18.63 3.70 11.72
CA ARG A 176 -19.88 4.47 11.87
C ARG A 176 -19.80 5.42 13.07
N ASP A 177 -19.25 4.94 14.18
CA ASP A 177 -19.02 5.78 15.36
C ASP A 177 -18.02 6.90 15.03
N MET A 178 -16.98 6.59 14.23
CA MET A 178 -16.04 7.61 13.76
C MET A 178 -16.70 8.66 12.87
N LEU A 179 -17.51 8.27 11.88
CA LEU A 179 -18.23 9.25 11.06
C LEU A 179 -19.20 10.09 11.88
N ALA A 180 -19.82 9.54 12.93
CA ALA A 180 -20.70 10.29 13.82
C ALA A 180 -19.99 11.38 14.65
N LEU A 181 -18.67 11.28 14.83
CA LEU A 181 -17.86 12.31 15.46
C LEU A 181 -17.53 13.48 14.51
N LEU A 182 -17.64 13.27 13.20
CA LEU A 182 -17.30 14.28 12.18
C LEU A 182 -18.51 15.15 11.88
N LYS A 183 -18.38 16.47 12.04
CA LYS A 183 -19.47 17.41 11.78
C LYS A 183 -19.09 18.40 10.67
N PRO A 184 -19.96 18.60 9.66
CA PRO A 184 -19.75 19.63 8.66
C PRO A 184 -19.46 21.00 9.30
N GLY A 185 -18.45 21.70 8.76
CA GLY A 185 -17.95 22.98 9.26
C GLY A 185 -16.83 22.89 10.31
N GLU A 186 -16.64 21.75 10.98
CA GLU A 186 -15.54 21.59 11.94
C GLU A 186 -14.20 21.40 11.21
N ARG A 187 -13.15 22.05 11.72
CA ARG A 187 -11.78 21.89 11.20
C ARG A 187 -11.11 20.68 11.82
N ILE A 188 -10.58 19.81 10.97
CA ILE A 188 -9.89 18.59 11.37
C ILE A 188 -8.60 18.44 10.58
N THR A 189 -7.76 17.51 11.04
CA THR A 189 -6.60 17.04 10.31
C THR A 189 -6.73 15.54 10.08
N ILE A 190 -6.60 15.09 8.83
CA ILE A 190 -6.62 13.68 8.45
C ILE A 190 -5.29 13.33 7.78
N LEU A 191 -4.64 12.28 8.29
CA LEU A 191 -3.64 11.55 7.54
C LEU A 191 -4.35 10.41 6.81
N ALA A 192 -4.28 10.39 5.48
CA ALA A 192 -4.92 9.37 4.66
C ALA A 192 -3.95 8.84 3.63
N SER A 193 -3.90 7.53 3.45
CA SER A 193 -3.08 6.86 2.45
C SER A 193 -3.93 6.45 1.25
N GLU A 194 -3.35 6.54 0.07
CA GLU A 194 -3.98 6.00 -1.15
C GLU A 194 -3.89 4.47 -1.17
N GLU A 195 -5.03 3.83 -1.31
CA GLU A 195 -5.21 2.38 -1.35
C GLU A 195 -6.32 2.05 -2.35
N ASP A 196 -6.03 1.21 -3.35
CA ASP A 196 -6.95 0.82 -4.43
C ASP A 196 -7.54 1.99 -5.24
N GLY A 197 -6.80 3.10 -5.39
CA GLY A 197 -7.27 4.31 -6.10
C GLY A 197 -8.26 5.15 -5.28
N SER A 198 -8.36 4.90 -3.97
CA SER A 198 -9.16 5.66 -3.02
C SER A 198 -8.29 6.13 -1.85
N LEU A 199 -8.62 7.29 -1.27
CA LEU A 199 -7.95 7.78 -0.06
C LEU A 199 -8.62 7.17 1.15
N LYS A 200 -7.89 6.39 1.95
CA LYS A 200 -8.40 5.79 3.18
C LYS A 200 -7.74 6.47 4.38
N ALA A 201 -8.54 6.92 5.34
CA ALA A 201 -8.02 7.59 6.52
C ALA A 201 -7.26 6.61 7.43
N ASP A 202 -6.08 7.01 7.89
CA ASP A 202 -5.24 6.27 8.84
C ASP A 202 -5.25 6.91 10.23
N VAL A 203 -5.25 8.25 10.27
CA VAL A 203 -5.28 9.04 11.50
C VAL A 203 -6.21 10.23 11.31
N ILE A 204 -7.05 10.50 12.31
CA ILE A 204 -7.92 11.67 12.34
C ILE A 204 -7.67 12.42 13.64
N VAL A 205 -7.46 13.73 13.55
CA VAL A 205 -7.30 14.63 14.69
C VAL A 205 -8.48 15.59 14.74
N ILE A 206 -9.27 15.49 15.80
CA ILE A 206 -10.45 16.31 16.06
C ILE A 206 -10.21 17.08 17.34
N ASN A 207 -10.13 18.41 17.27
CA ASN A 207 -9.91 19.27 18.45
C ASN A 207 -8.69 18.84 19.31
N GLY A 208 -7.61 18.41 18.66
CA GLY A 208 -6.38 17.93 19.32
C GLY A 208 -6.45 16.50 19.86
N LYS A 209 -7.59 15.80 19.74
CA LYS A 209 -7.72 14.37 20.07
C LYS A 209 -7.44 13.52 18.85
N THR A 210 -6.55 12.54 19.01
CA THR A 210 -6.09 11.67 17.93
C THR A 210 -6.83 10.35 17.95
N TYR A 211 -7.33 9.96 16.78
CA TYR A 211 -7.98 8.68 16.51
C TYR A 211 -7.17 7.95 15.45
N ARG A 212 -6.89 6.66 15.66
CA ARG A 212 -6.05 5.86 14.76
C ARG A 212 -6.82 4.66 14.23
N LYS A 213 -6.66 4.34 12.95
CA LYS A 213 -7.15 3.09 12.36
C LYS A 213 -6.47 1.91 13.06
N GLY A 214 -7.27 0.91 13.45
CA GLY A 214 -6.85 -0.26 14.24
C GLY A 214 -6.72 -1.54 13.42
#